data_AF-A0A9D9EE72-F1
#
_entry.id   AF-A0A9D9EE72-F1
#
_cell.length_a   1.000
_cell.length_b   1.000
_cell.length_c   1.000
_cell.angle_alpha   90.00
_cell.angle_beta   90.00
_cell.angle_gamma   90.00
#
_symmetry.space_group_name_H-M   'P 1'
#
loop_
_entity.id
_entity.type
_entity.pdbx_description
1 polymer ?
#
loop_
_entity_poly.entity_id
_entity_poly.type
_entity_poly.pdbx_seq_one_letter_code
_entity_poly.pdbx_strand_id
1 'polypeptide(L)'
;MRELYHIMVFWLCLMAFAACEVEFDFKKLDGDPLFLLDGVVKSEPYSLSTSNFQMYLYAVPSAAGEREFSEEARCTLKVYRNSELIDTKDYITIQSFFGLIADEYPVKPGDEVLVTAESAGFPTASSRTVIPQAPPAVEASFSMSGDNLNIRFSFEDDADTDDAYAVCFRTISSRYRPDDAAMGTTLDLSFGNSSESSLPDSGPFDVTWEDGYRYYGIFDDSFNGRRKEFEVTAPFSFPSGDEKSYFRIELQRISPERLRYEIACNDKSSNVLGFIGLAPVTFAYTNVSGGSGCFSSGNSGYTDWTEVVSE
;
A
#
# COMPACT_ATOMS: atom_id res chain seq x y z
N MET A 1 28.55 -1.71 54.37
CA MET A 1 28.47 -1.59 52.88
C MET A 1 27.70 -2.73 52.23
N ARG A 2 27.98 -4.00 52.54
CA ARG A 2 27.30 -5.16 51.92
C ARG A 2 25.78 -5.21 52.19
N GLU A 3 25.34 -4.83 53.39
CA GLU A 3 23.91 -4.82 53.73
C GLU A 3 23.12 -3.68 53.06
N LEU A 4 23.76 -2.52 52.87
CA LEU A 4 23.13 -1.40 52.15
C LEU A 4 22.88 -1.74 50.68
N TYR A 5 23.79 -2.51 50.07
CA TYR A 5 23.66 -2.99 48.69
C TYR A 5 22.48 -3.95 48.51
N HIS A 6 22.28 -4.89 49.44
CA HIS A 6 21.16 -5.83 49.38
C HIS A 6 19.81 -5.13 49.58
N ILE A 7 19.75 -4.13 50.46
CA ILE A 7 18.55 -3.31 50.65
C ILE A 7 18.25 -2.50 49.38
N MET A 8 19.28 -1.89 48.77
CA MET A 8 19.10 -1.10 47.54
C MET A 8 18.68 -1.95 46.34
N VAL A 9 19.24 -3.15 46.18
CA VAL A 9 18.83 -4.12 45.14
C VAL A 9 17.40 -4.61 45.38
N PHE A 10 17.01 -4.87 46.63
CA PHE A 10 15.64 -5.27 46.97
C PHE A 10 14.61 -4.19 46.63
N TRP A 11 14.91 -2.91 46.93
CA TRP A 11 14.06 -1.79 46.54
C TRP A 11 14.01 -1.56 45.03
N LEU A 12 15.12 -1.76 44.31
CA LEU A 12 15.15 -1.74 42.84
C LEU A 12 14.31 -2.85 42.22
N CYS A 13 14.35 -4.07 42.78
CA CYS A 13 13.50 -5.17 42.34
C CYS A 13 12.01 -4.89 42.63
N LEU A 14 11.67 -4.37 43.81
CA LEU A 14 10.29 -3.99 44.14
C LEU A 14 9.75 -2.87 43.24
N MET A 15 10.57 -1.86 42.92
CA MET A 15 10.18 -0.82 41.96
C MET A 15 10.07 -1.36 40.53
N ALA A 16 10.88 -2.34 40.14
CA ALA A 16 10.75 -3.02 38.84
C ALA A 16 9.48 -3.88 38.75
N PHE A 17 9.04 -4.51 39.85
CA PHE A 17 7.78 -5.25 39.90
C PHE A 17 6.54 -4.33 39.94
N ALA A 18 6.67 -3.11 40.48
CA ALA A 18 5.60 -2.12 40.46
C ALA A 18 5.48 -1.34 39.13
N ALA A 19 6.44 -1.49 38.22
CA ALA A 19 6.52 -0.70 36.99
C ALA A 19 5.81 -1.30 35.76
N CYS A 20 5.24 -2.51 35.84
CA CYS A 20 4.60 -3.15 34.68
C CYS A 20 3.31 -3.88 35.06
N GLU A 21 2.33 -3.16 35.57
CA GLU A 21 0.93 -3.58 35.42
C GLU A 21 0.15 -2.37 34.93
N VAL A 22 0.22 -2.15 33.61
CA VAL A 22 -0.74 -1.28 32.94
C VAL A 22 -2.01 -2.11 32.82
N GLU A 23 -2.90 -1.99 33.81
CA GLU A 23 -4.28 -2.46 33.66
C GLU A 23 -4.93 -1.60 32.56
N PHE A 24 -5.02 -2.17 31.36
CA PHE A 24 -5.84 -1.59 30.30
C PHE A 24 -7.30 -1.84 30.66
N ASP A 25 -7.92 -0.84 31.28
CA ASP A 25 -9.36 -0.82 31.51
C ASP A 25 -10.03 -0.61 30.13
N PHE A 26 -10.41 -1.70 29.45
CA PHE A 26 -11.16 -1.69 28.18
C PHE A 26 -12.61 -1.20 28.36
N LYS A 27 -12.83 -0.22 29.23
CA LYS A 27 -14.12 0.44 29.41
C LYS A 27 -14.38 1.36 28.22
N LYS A 28 -14.92 0.75 27.16
CA LYS A 28 -15.59 1.29 25.96
C LYS A 28 -15.23 0.45 24.72
N LEU A 29 -15.43 -0.86 24.78
CA LEU A 29 -15.44 -1.70 23.58
C LEU A 29 -16.84 -1.77 22.93
N ASP A 30 -17.82 -1.04 23.49
CA ASP A 30 -19.20 -0.87 23.02
C ASP A 30 -19.28 0.02 21.76
N GLY A 31 -18.47 -0.24 20.75
CA GLY A 31 -18.55 0.45 19.46
C GLY A 31 -19.51 -0.26 18.51
N ASP A 32 -20.33 0.46 17.77
CA ASP A 32 -21.14 -0.11 16.69
C ASP A 32 -20.24 -0.88 15.70
N PRO A 33 -20.75 -1.93 15.02
CA PRO A 33 -20.00 -2.59 13.96
C PRO A 33 -19.66 -1.59 12.84
N LEU A 34 -18.49 -1.75 12.24
CA LEU A 34 -17.96 -0.82 11.24
C LEU A 34 -17.76 -1.51 9.90
N PHE A 35 -17.91 -0.74 8.83
CA PHE A 35 -17.40 -1.14 7.53
C PHE A 35 -15.90 -0.96 7.47
N LEU A 36 -15.21 -1.94 6.90
CA LEU A 36 -13.87 -1.79 6.39
C LEU A 36 -13.95 -1.67 4.87
N LEU A 37 -13.46 -0.54 4.36
CA LEU A 37 -13.31 -0.23 2.94
C LEU A 37 -11.82 -0.17 2.63
N ASP A 38 -11.29 -1.17 1.95
CA ASP A 38 -9.96 -1.12 1.34
C ASP A 38 -10.15 -1.21 -0.16
N GLY A 39 -9.94 -0.11 -0.86
CA GLY A 39 -10.17 -0.07 -2.29
C GLY A 39 -9.30 0.90 -3.02
N VAL A 40 -9.16 0.63 -4.30
CA VAL A 40 -8.36 1.42 -5.22
C VAL A 40 -9.05 1.49 -6.57
N VAL A 41 -9.04 2.68 -7.17
CA VAL A 41 -9.41 2.88 -8.56
C VAL A 41 -8.16 3.26 -9.36
N LYS A 42 -7.74 2.39 -10.29
CA LYS A 42 -6.51 2.56 -11.05
C LYS A 42 -6.77 2.67 -12.55
N SER A 43 -6.15 3.66 -13.18
CA SER A 43 -5.98 3.66 -14.63
C SER A 43 -4.73 2.85 -14.97
N GLU A 44 -4.91 1.70 -15.62
CA GLU A 44 -3.81 0.83 -16.01
C GLU A 44 -3.47 0.99 -17.49
N PRO A 45 -2.18 0.98 -17.86
CA PRO A 45 -1.75 1.17 -19.24
C PRO A 45 -2.11 -0.03 -20.13
N TYR A 46 -2.46 -1.18 -19.55
CA TYR A 46 -2.93 -2.37 -20.26
C TYR A 46 -4.45 -2.38 -20.50
N SER A 47 -5.21 -1.49 -19.85
CA SER A 47 -6.66 -1.31 -20.03
C SER A 47 -6.95 0.07 -20.60
N LEU A 48 -6.95 0.17 -21.93
CA LEU A 48 -6.96 1.45 -22.67
C LEU A 48 -8.28 2.23 -22.64
N SER A 49 -9.32 1.76 -21.94
CA SER A 49 -10.66 2.38 -21.99
C SER A 49 -11.39 2.54 -20.65
N THR A 50 -10.92 1.90 -19.59
CA THR A 50 -11.62 1.85 -18.30
C THR A 50 -10.61 1.76 -17.16
N SER A 51 -10.86 2.49 -16.07
CA SER A 51 -10.10 2.28 -14.84
C SER A 51 -10.63 1.06 -14.11
N ASN A 52 -9.71 0.25 -13.60
CA ASN A 52 -10.01 -0.89 -12.76
C ASN A 52 -10.37 -0.40 -11.37
N PHE A 53 -11.52 -0.81 -10.86
CA PHE A 53 -11.95 -0.57 -9.50
C PHE A 53 -11.88 -1.89 -8.73
N GLN A 54 -11.09 -1.92 -7.67
CA GLN A 54 -11.01 -3.04 -6.74
C GLN A 54 -11.32 -2.54 -5.35
N MET A 55 -12.15 -3.27 -4.62
CA MET A 55 -12.51 -2.93 -3.27
C MET A 55 -12.84 -4.17 -2.46
N TYR A 56 -12.17 -4.33 -1.32
CA TYR A 56 -12.63 -5.16 -0.23
C TYR A 56 -13.58 -4.36 0.65
N LEU A 57 -14.83 -4.85 0.73
CA LEU A 57 -15.85 -4.32 1.62
C LEU A 57 -16.36 -5.44 2.53
N TYR A 58 -16.09 -5.31 3.83
CA TYR A 58 -16.55 -6.25 4.84
C TYR A 58 -16.88 -5.54 6.15
N ALA A 59 -17.56 -6.26 7.05
CA ALA A 59 -17.83 -5.74 8.39
C ALA A 59 -16.81 -6.23 9.41
N VAL A 60 -16.41 -5.32 10.27
CA VAL A 60 -15.63 -5.60 11.46
C VAL A 60 -16.61 -5.59 12.65
N PRO A 61 -16.68 -6.68 13.44
CA PRO A 61 -17.52 -6.70 14.63
C PRO A 61 -17.07 -5.63 15.63
N SER A 62 -17.96 -5.28 16.55
CA SER A 62 -17.58 -4.43 17.68
C SER A 62 -16.37 -5.03 18.39
N ALA A 63 -15.59 -4.17 19.03
CA ALA A 63 -14.40 -4.61 19.74
C ALA A 63 -14.75 -5.51 20.96
N ALA A 64 -16.04 -5.69 21.28
CA ALA A 64 -16.58 -6.65 22.24
C ALA A 64 -16.63 -8.11 21.72
N GLY A 65 -16.33 -8.36 20.44
CA GLY A 65 -15.98 -9.69 19.93
C GLY A 65 -17.14 -10.61 19.56
N GLU A 66 -18.40 -10.18 19.72
CA GLU A 66 -19.55 -10.90 19.18
C GLU A 66 -19.99 -10.31 17.83
N ARG A 67 -20.42 -11.18 16.91
CA ARG A 67 -20.94 -10.75 15.60
C ARG A 67 -22.32 -10.12 15.82
N GLU A 68 -22.35 -8.79 15.99
CA GLU A 68 -23.58 -8.03 16.26
C GLU A 68 -24.48 -7.80 15.03
N PHE A 69 -24.14 -8.38 13.88
CA PHE A 69 -24.87 -8.19 12.62
C PHE A 69 -25.22 -9.53 11.95
N SER A 70 -26.36 -9.54 11.25
CA SER A 70 -26.90 -10.71 10.55
C SER A 70 -25.90 -11.26 9.53
N GLU A 71 -25.79 -12.59 9.40
CA GLU A 71 -25.01 -13.23 8.34
C GLU A 71 -25.58 -12.94 6.94
N GLU A 72 -26.85 -12.51 6.88
CA GLU A 72 -27.54 -12.11 5.66
C GLU A 72 -27.53 -10.59 5.44
N ALA A 73 -26.82 -9.82 6.29
CA ALA A 73 -26.75 -8.37 6.16
C ALA A 73 -26.25 -7.99 4.75
N ARG A 74 -26.99 -7.08 4.10
CA ARG A 74 -26.69 -6.58 2.76
C ARG A 74 -26.21 -5.15 2.83
N CYS A 75 -25.12 -4.87 2.14
CA CYS A 75 -24.65 -3.52 1.90
C CYS A 75 -25.16 -3.02 0.55
N THR A 76 -25.58 -1.76 0.55
CA THR A 76 -25.70 -0.94 -0.64
C THR A 76 -24.41 -0.16 -0.83
N LEU A 77 -23.66 -0.42 -1.91
CA LEU A 77 -22.52 0.40 -2.32
C LEU A 77 -22.97 1.33 -3.45
N LYS A 78 -22.77 2.64 -3.29
CA LYS A 78 -22.98 3.62 -4.36
C LYS A 78 -21.65 4.21 -4.76
N VAL A 79 -21.45 4.38 -6.06
CA VAL A 79 -20.24 4.97 -6.63
C VAL A 79 -20.63 6.22 -7.40
N TYR A 80 -19.97 7.33 -7.09
CA TYR A 80 -20.19 8.62 -7.72
C TYR A 80 -18.93 9.08 -8.43
N ARG A 81 -19.09 9.73 -9.58
CA ARG A 81 -18.03 10.43 -10.32
C ARG A 81 -18.42 11.90 -10.44
N ASN A 82 -17.59 12.81 -9.93
CA ASN A 82 -17.85 14.26 -9.97
C ASN A 82 -19.27 14.61 -9.46
N SER A 83 -19.67 14.02 -8.33
CA SER A 83 -21.01 14.11 -7.73
C SER A 83 -22.17 13.45 -8.51
N GLU A 84 -21.95 12.89 -9.69
CA GLU A 84 -22.94 12.09 -10.43
C GLU A 84 -22.92 10.64 -9.95
N LEU A 85 -24.07 10.08 -9.57
CA LEU A 85 -24.19 8.66 -9.25
C LEU A 85 -24.01 7.83 -10.54
N ILE A 86 -22.96 7.00 -10.59
CA ILE A 86 -22.63 6.18 -11.76
C ILE A 86 -22.91 4.70 -11.56
N ASP A 87 -22.96 4.20 -10.32
CA ASP A 87 -23.33 2.81 -10.02
C ASP A 87 -23.97 2.66 -8.65
N THR A 88 -24.79 1.62 -8.49
CA THR A 88 -25.41 1.19 -7.24
C THR A 88 -25.46 -0.32 -7.18
N LYS A 89 -24.85 -0.89 -6.14
CA LYS A 89 -24.80 -2.33 -5.87
C LYS A 89 -25.52 -2.64 -4.56
N ASP A 90 -26.74 -3.15 -4.67
CA ASP A 90 -27.63 -3.41 -3.52
C ASP A 90 -27.56 -4.86 -3.00
N TYR A 91 -26.61 -5.66 -3.50
CA TYR A 91 -26.58 -7.11 -3.30
C TYR A 91 -25.33 -7.61 -2.58
N ILE A 92 -24.47 -6.72 -2.08
CA ILE A 92 -23.20 -7.10 -1.45
C ILE A 92 -23.49 -7.72 -0.08
N THR A 93 -23.21 -9.02 0.07
CA THR A 93 -23.31 -9.68 1.37
C THR A 93 -22.16 -9.24 2.25
N ILE A 94 -22.48 -8.73 3.43
CA ILE A 94 -21.48 -8.29 4.40
C ILE A 94 -21.03 -9.52 5.22
N GLN A 95 -19.94 -10.14 4.79
CA GLN A 95 -19.30 -11.21 5.56
C GLN A 95 -18.11 -10.67 6.34
N SER A 96 -17.68 -11.38 7.38
CA SER A 96 -16.60 -10.93 8.26
C SER A 96 -15.22 -10.90 7.57
N PHE A 97 -15.05 -11.57 6.43
CA PHE A 97 -13.74 -11.76 5.79
C PHE A 97 -13.72 -11.77 4.25
N PHE A 98 -14.87 -11.67 3.57
CA PHE A 98 -14.91 -11.78 2.10
C PHE A 98 -15.93 -10.82 1.48
N GLY A 99 -15.45 -9.94 0.61
CA GLY A 99 -16.26 -9.00 -0.14
C GLY A 99 -15.45 -8.26 -1.19
N LEU A 100 -14.69 -8.99 -2.02
CA LEU A 100 -14.00 -8.39 -3.17
C LEU A 100 -15.03 -7.96 -4.21
N ILE A 101 -14.99 -6.68 -4.53
CA ILE A 101 -15.74 -6.04 -5.61
C ILE A 101 -14.70 -5.64 -6.64
N ALA A 102 -14.78 -6.24 -7.82
CA ALA A 102 -13.91 -5.92 -8.94
C ALA A 102 -14.80 -5.50 -10.11
N ASP A 103 -14.67 -4.25 -10.54
CA ASP A 103 -15.48 -3.63 -11.57
C ASP A 103 -14.63 -2.65 -12.40
N GLU A 104 -15.23 -2.13 -13.45
CA GLU A 104 -14.61 -1.14 -14.33
C GLU A 104 -15.51 0.10 -14.43
N TYR A 105 -14.93 1.28 -14.19
CA TYR A 105 -15.63 2.54 -14.33
C TYR A 105 -14.94 3.46 -15.36
N PRO A 106 -15.72 4.21 -16.17
CA PRO A 106 -15.19 5.17 -17.12
C PRO A 106 -14.80 6.47 -16.42
N VAL A 107 -13.73 6.42 -15.62
CA VAL A 107 -13.10 7.57 -14.97
C VAL A 107 -11.78 7.91 -15.65
N LYS A 108 -11.38 9.17 -15.57
CA LYS A 108 -10.17 9.71 -16.18
C LYS A 108 -9.42 10.61 -15.19
N PRO A 109 -8.15 10.96 -15.46
CA PRO A 109 -7.41 11.90 -14.63
C PRO A 109 -8.19 13.18 -14.31
N GLY A 110 -8.18 13.56 -13.03
CA GLY A 110 -8.89 14.70 -12.47
C GLY A 110 -10.36 14.43 -12.09
N ASP A 111 -10.94 13.27 -12.44
CA ASP A 111 -12.25 12.91 -11.92
C ASP A 111 -12.17 12.63 -10.41
N GLU A 112 -13.12 13.18 -9.65
CA GLU A 112 -13.35 12.80 -8.25
C GLU A 112 -14.24 11.55 -8.22
N VAL A 113 -13.81 10.52 -7.49
CA VAL A 113 -14.58 9.31 -7.21
C VAL A 113 -14.94 9.28 -5.73
N LEU A 114 -16.23 9.18 -5.44
CA LEU A 114 -16.77 9.03 -4.08
C LEU A 114 -17.48 7.68 -3.99
N VAL A 115 -17.25 6.96 -2.90
CA VAL A 115 -17.98 5.74 -2.56
C VAL A 115 -18.74 5.91 -1.26
N THR A 116 -19.94 5.32 -1.19
CA THR A 116 -20.72 5.24 0.05
C THR A 116 -21.24 3.83 0.24
N ALA A 117 -21.00 3.25 1.43
CA ALA A 117 -21.50 1.95 1.85
C ALA A 117 -22.53 2.11 2.97
N GLU A 118 -23.71 1.50 2.78
CA GLU A 118 -24.86 1.64 3.67
C GLU A 118 -25.47 0.27 4.00
N SER A 119 -25.73 0.00 5.27
CA SER A 119 -26.49 -1.17 5.75
C SER A 119 -27.17 -0.84 7.06
N ALA A 120 -28.30 -1.51 7.33
CA ALA A 120 -28.98 -1.39 8.62
C ALA A 120 -28.07 -1.88 9.75
N GLY A 121 -27.97 -1.10 10.84
CA GLY A 121 -27.11 -1.42 11.98
C GLY A 121 -25.65 -0.99 11.83
N PHE A 122 -25.30 -0.31 10.72
CA PHE A 122 -23.97 0.25 10.50
C PHE A 122 -24.06 1.77 10.31
N PRO A 123 -23.06 2.54 10.76
CA PRO A 123 -22.87 3.90 10.26
C PRO A 123 -22.64 3.88 8.75
N THR A 124 -23.11 4.91 8.04
CA THR A 124 -22.78 5.10 6.62
C THR A 124 -21.28 5.32 6.48
N ALA A 125 -20.59 4.42 5.79
CA ALA A 125 -19.19 4.58 5.46
C ALA A 125 -19.04 5.33 4.14
N SER A 126 -18.11 6.29 4.07
CA SER A 126 -17.85 7.04 2.85
C SER A 126 -16.39 7.43 2.73
N SER A 127 -15.90 7.46 1.50
CA SER A 127 -14.55 7.95 1.20
C SER A 127 -14.47 8.45 -0.24
N ARG A 128 -13.51 9.32 -0.51
CA ARG A 128 -13.31 9.94 -1.82
C ARG A 128 -11.84 9.98 -2.19
N THR A 129 -11.58 10.02 -3.49
CA THR A 129 -10.26 10.18 -4.07
C THR A 129 -10.37 10.88 -5.43
N VAL A 130 -9.25 11.40 -5.95
CA VAL A 130 -9.18 12.04 -7.28
C VAL A 130 -8.21 11.24 -8.13
N ILE A 131 -8.63 10.84 -9.34
CA ILE A 131 -7.77 10.08 -10.24
C ILE A 131 -6.52 10.90 -10.59
N PRO A 132 -5.29 10.43 -10.28
CA PRO A 132 -4.09 11.18 -10.57
C PRO A 132 -3.86 11.34 -12.08
N GLN A 133 -3.06 12.35 -12.45
CA GLN A 133 -2.54 12.46 -13.81
C GLN A 133 -1.67 11.25 -14.16
N ALA A 134 -1.33 11.12 -15.44
CA ALA A 134 -0.34 10.12 -15.83
C ALA A 134 0.95 10.31 -15.00
N PRO A 135 1.63 9.22 -14.62
CA PRO A 135 2.91 9.33 -13.95
C PRO A 135 3.93 10.04 -14.86
N PRO A 136 4.91 10.74 -14.29
CA PRO A 136 5.95 11.40 -15.07
C PRO A 136 6.78 10.38 -15.87
N ALA A 137 7.40 10.85 -16.95
CA ALA A 137 8.29 10.02 -17.75
C ALA A 137 9.51 9.61 -16.91
N VAL A 138 9.83 8.32 -16.94
CA VAL A 138 10.98 7.75 -16.25
C VAL A 138 12.13 7.61 -17.24
N GLU A 139 13.27 8.21 -16.89
CA GLU A 139 14.54 7.94 -17.56
C GLU A 139 15.25 6.83 -16.80
N ALA A 140 15.55 5.72 -17.48
CA ALA A 140 16.14 4.53 -16.87
C ALA A 140 17.33 4.02 -17.68
N SER A 141 18.31 3.44 -16.99
CA SER A 141 19.42 2.70 -17.58
C SER A 141 19.73 1.46 -16.74
N PHE A 142 20.15 0.41 -17.44
CA PHE A 142 20.41 -0.91 -16.87
C PHE A 142 21.78 -1.39 -17.34
N SER A 143 22.60 -1.91 -16.43
CA SER A 143 23.89 -2.50 -16.79
C SER A 143 24.26 -3.65 -15.87
N MET A 144 25.01 -4.62 -16.38
CA MET A 144 25.59 -5.69 -15.57
C MET A 144 26.92 -5.24 -14.95
N SER A 145 27.26 -5.81 -13.80
CA SER A 145 28.59 -5.76 -13.20
C SER A 145 28.84 -7.08 -12.47
N GLY A 146 29.41 -8.06 -13.18
CA GLY A 146 29.42 -9.44 -12.72
C GLY A 146 28.00 -9.99 -12.58
N ASP A 147 27.68 -10.64 -11.46
CA ASP A 147 26.35 -11.22 -11.19
C ASP A 147 25.33 -10.20 -10.63
N ASN A 148 25.57 -8.91 -10.83
CA ASN A 148 24.69 -7.85 -10.34
C ASN A 148 24.14 -7.00 -11.47
N LEU A 149 22.84 -6.72 -11.41
CA LEU A 149 22.17 -5.73 -12.23
C LEU A 149 22.21 -4.39 -11.50
N ASN A 150 22.79 -3.38 -12.15
CA ASN A 150 22.74 -1.99 -11.73
C ASN A 150 21.62 -1.28 -12.48
N ILE A 151 20.76 -0.60 -11.73
CA ILE A 151 19.60 0.13 -12.23
C ILE A 151 19.76 1.57 -11.80
N ARG A 152 19.80 2.50 -12.76
CA ARG A 152 19.72 3.93 -12.49
C ARG A 152 18.48 4.48 -13.12
N PHE A 153 17.67 5.18 -12.34
CA PHE A 153 16.47 5.78 -12.85
C PHE A 153 16.15 7.10 -12.19
N SER A 154 15.36 7.90 -12.89
CA SER A 154 14.97 9.22 -12.41
C SER A 154 13.68 9.67 -13.07
N PHE A 155 12.95 10.50 -12.35
CA PHE A 155 11.75 11.17 -12.83
C PHE A 155 11.61 12.51 -12.11
N GLU A 156 10.79 13.39 -12.69
CA GLU A 156 10.51 14.71 -12.16
C GLU A 156 9.07 14.74 -11.65
N ASP A 157 8.90 15.18 -10.42
CA ASP A 157 7.59 15.36 -9.79
C ASP A 157 6.95 16.70 -10.19
N ASP A 158 5.64 16.80 -10.03
CA ASP A 158 4.87 18.00 -10.26
C ASP A 158 4.61 18.72 -8.92
N ALA A 159 5.27 19.87 -8.72
CA ALA A 159 5.18 20.64 -7.47
C ALA A 159 3.77 21.19 -7.16
N ASP A 160 2.86 21.18 -8.13
CA ASP A 160 1.49 21.66 -7.94
C ASP A 160 0.54 20.58 -7.37
N THR A 161 1.05 19.37 -7.15
CA THR A 161 0.29 18.22 -6.66
C THR A 161 0.90 17.59 -5.42
N ASP A 162 0.07 16.94 -4.60
CA ASP A 162 0.46 16.14 -3.43
C ASP A 162 0.26 14.67 -3.82
N ASP A 163 1.31 14.06 -4.36
CA ASP A 163 1.29 12.71 -4.92
C ASP A 163 2.22 11.77 -4.16
N ALA A 164 1.88 10.49 -4.23
CA ALA A 164 2.81 9.43 -3.89
C ALA A 164 3.16 8.64 -5.15
N TYR A 165 4.32 8.00 -5.12
CA TYR A 165 4.79 7.15 -6.20
C TYR A 165 5.07 5.74 -5.70
N ALA A 166 4.88 4.76 -6.57
CA ALA A 166 5.28 3.38 -6.30
C ALA A 166 5.95 2.78 -7.53
N VAL A 167 7.17 2.29 -7.35
CA VAL A 167 8.01 1.77 -8.43
C VAL A 167 8.00 0.25 -8.42
N CYS A 168 7.83 -0.40 -9.57
CA CYS A 168 8.03 -1.83 -9.74
C CYS A 168 9.00 -2.10 -10.88
N PHE A 169 9.90 -3.05 -10.68
CA PHE A 169 10.90 -3.44 -11.67
C PHE A 169 10.47 -4.74 -12.32
N ARG A 170 10.38 -4.75 -13.64
CA ARG A 170 9.91 -5.90 -14.42
C ARG A 170 11.04 -6.43 -15.29
N THR A 171 11.08 -7.76 -15.45
CA THR A 171 11.99 -8.44 -16.37
C THR A 171 11.25 -9.46 -17.23
N ILE A 172 11.72 -9.65 -18.46
CA ILE A 172 11.34 -10.77 -19.32
C ILE A 172 12.58 -11.44 -19.91
N SER A 173 12.49 -12.75 -20.04
CA SER A 173 13.47 -13.56 -20.77
C SER A 173 13.54 -13.15 -22.25
N SER A 174 14.71 -13.35 -22.86
CA SER A 174 14.93 -13.16 -24.31
C SER A 174 13.97 -13.94 -25.22
N ARG A 175 13.32 -14.97 -24.69
CA ARG A 175 12.37 -15.83 -25.40
C ARG A 175 11.02 -15.16 -25.63
N TYR A 176 10.73 -14.09 -24.88
CA TYR A 176 9.50 -13.33 -25.01
C TYR A 176 9.73 -12.06 -25.83
N ARG A 177 8.68 -11.61 -26.50
CA ARG A 177 8.71 -10.37 -27.25
C ARG A 177 8.65 -9.17 -26.27
N PRO A 178 9.59 -8.21 -26.35
CA PRO A 178 9.57 -7.00 -25.53
C PRO A 178 8.59 -5.98 -26.13
N ASP A 179 7.29 -6.21 -25.94
CA ASP A 179 6.25 -5.26 -26.31
C ASP A 179 5.34 -4.92 -25.12
N ASP A 180 4.43 -3.97 -25.34
CA ASP A 180 3.53 -3.44 -24.32
C ASP A 180 2.54 -4.49 -23.80
N ALA A 181 2.33 -5.62 -24.50
CA ALA A 181 1.48 -6.69 -24.00
C ALA A 181 2.20 -7.58 -22.97
N ALA A 182 3.53 -7.53 -22.91
CA ALA A 182 4.30 -8.28 -21.93
C ALA A 182 4.18 -7.62 -20.54
N MET A 183 3.69 -8.37 -19.54
CA MET A 183 3.69 -7.93 -18.13
C MET A 183 5.05 -8.12 -17.44
N GLY A 184 5.74 -9.22 -17.78
CA GLY A 184 7.00 -9.64 -17.15
C GLY A 184 6.85 -10.16 -15.73
N THR A 185 7.96 -10.59 -15.16
CA THR A 185 8.06 -10.96 -13.74
C THR A 185 8.63 -9.82 -12.93
N THR A 186 8.22 -9.68 -11.67
CA THR A 186 8.82 -8.71 -10.76
C THR A 186 10.25 -9.09 -10.43
N LEU A 187 11.14 -8.09 -10.39
CA LEU A 187 12.47 -8.23 -9.83
C LEU A 187 12.43 -7.68 -8.40
N ASP A 188 12.60 -8.59 -7.44
CA ASP A 188 12.76 -8.21 -6.04
C ASP A 188 14.14 -7.57 -5.87
N LEU A 189 14.15 -6.26 -5.64
CA LEU A 189 15.34 -5.53 -5.23
C LEU A 189 15.50 -5.62 -3.72
N SER A 190 16.71 -5.95 -3.28
CA SER A 190 17.12 -5.69 -1.91
C SER A 190 17.61 -4.24 -1.85
N PHE A 191 16.75 -3.30 -1.49
CA PHE A 191 17.23 -2.03 -0.95
C PHE A 191 18.08 -2.39 0.28
N GLY A 192 19.37 -2.05 0.22
CA GLY A 192 20.43 -2.76 0.95
C GLY A 192 20.14 -3.05 2.42
N ASN A 193 20.75 -4.14 2.92
CA ASN A 193 20.69 -4.62 4.32
C ASN A 193 21.19 -3.62 5.41
N SER A 194 21.30 -2.33 5.13
CA SER A 194 21.46 -1.34 6.18
C SER A 194 20.07 -0.93 6.67
N SER A 195 19.91 -0.95 7.99
CA SER A 195 18.85 -0.33 8.78
C SER A 195 18.71 1.20 8.57
N GLU A 196 19.17 1.73 7.44
CA GLU A 196 19.13 3.14 7.04
C GLU A 196 18.35 3.38 5.74
N SER A 197 17.82 2.34 5.07
CA SER A 197 16.83 2.51 3.98
C SER A 197 15.38 2.56 4.48
N SER A 198 15.15 2.33 5.77
CA SER A 198 13.86 2.42 6.46
C SER A 198 13.65 3.75 7.18
N LEU A 199 14.29 4.83 6.69
CA LEU A 199 14.05 6.17 7.20
C LEU A 199 12.80 6.74 6.50
N PRO A 200 11.78 7.20 7.26
CA PRO A 200 10.58 7.85 6.72
C PRO A 200 10.82 9.13 5.91
N ASP A 201 12.07 9.55 5.73
CA ASP A 201 12.39 10.90 5.27
C ASP A 201 12.97 11.01 3.84
N SER A 202 13.28 9.94 3.08
CA SER A 202 13.72 10.12 1.66
C SER A 202 13.97 8.90 0.77
N GLY A 203 13.67 7.66 1.19
CA GLY A 203 13.99 6.45 0.41
C GLY A 203 12.76 5.62 0.01
N PRO A 204 12.79 4.89 -1.11
CA PRO A 204 11.76 3.91 -1.42
C PRO A 204 11.65 2.86 -0.32
N PHE A 205 10.44 2.61 0.17
CA PHE A 205 10.18 1.54 1.15
C PHE A 205 9.31 0.43 0.55
N ASP A 206 9.42 -0.77 1.11
CA ASP A 206 8.69 -1.94 0.62
C ASP A 206 7.17 -1.73 0.78
N VAL A 207 6.47 -1.81 -0.34
CA VAL A 207 5.02 -1.84 -0.43
C VAL A 207 4.62 -3.14 -1.11
N THR A 208 3.72 -3.88 -0.48
CA THR A 208 3.13 -5.07 -1.12
C THR A 208 1.69 -4.74 -1.44
N TRP A 209 1.35 -4.65 -2.72
CA TRP A 209 -0.05 -4.49 -3.10
C TRP A 209 -0.79 -5.83 -3.00
N GLU A 210 -2.10 -5.75 -3.14
CA GLU A 210 -3.02 -6.90 -3.14
C GLU A 210 -2.75 -7.90 -4.28
N ASP A 211 -2.09 -7.46 -5.35
CA ASP A 211 -1.65 -8.31 -6.48
C ASP A 211 -0.45 -9.22 -6.13
N GLY A 212 0.12 -9.04 -4.93
CA GLY A 212 1.28 -9.78 -4.44
C GLY A 212 2.60 -9.37 -5.08
N TYR A 213 2.60 -8.37 -5.95
CA TYR A 213 3.82 -7.79 -6.51
C TYR A 213 4.45 -6.81 -5.53
N ARG A 214 5.78 -6.79 -5.50
CA ARG A 214 6.55 -5.84 -4.70
C ARG A 214 6.68 -4.52 -5.44
N TYR A 215 6.31 -3.45 -4.75
CA TYR A 215 6.50 -2.08 -5.16
C TYR A 215 7.32 -1.34 -4.13
N TYR A 216 7.85 -0.20 -4.55
CA TYR A 216 8.75 0.63 -3.77
C TYR A 216 8.17 2.03 -3.68
N GLY A 217 7.63 2.36 -2.51
CA GLY A 217 6.85 3.55 -2.24
C GLY A 217 7.70 4.78 -1.95
N ILE A 218 7.37 5.93 -2.56
CA ILE A 218 8.11 7.19 -2.47
C ILE A 218 7.10 8.33 -2.26
N PHE A 219 7.25 9.11 -1.18
CA PHE A 219 6.52 10.38 -1.02
C PHE A 219 7.19 11.50 -1.82
N ASP A 220 6.39 12.30 -2.50
CA ASP A 220 6.81 13.51 -3.23
C ASP A 220 7.47 14.57 -2.33
N ASP A 221 7.06 14.69 -1.06
CA ASP A 221 7.60 15.62 -0.05
C ASP A 221 9.14 15.54 0.03
N SER A 222 9.72 14.38 -0.31
CA SER A 222 11.16 14.17 -0.29
C SER A 222 11.93 14.83 -1.45
N PHE A 223 11.23 15.38 -2.46
CA PHE A 223 11.84 16.04 -3.62
C PHE A 223 11.05 17.23 -4.20
N ASN A 224 9.72 17.32 -4.00
CA ASN A 224 8.85 18.49 -4.18
C ASN A 224 9.10 19.26 -5.49
N GLY A 225 8.57 18.73 -6.60
CA GLY A 225 8.69 19.32 -7.93
C GLY A 225 10.08 19.29 -8.55
N ARG A 226 11.01 18.50 -7.99
CA ARG A 226 12.38 18.36 -8.54
C ARG A 226 12.54 17.03 -9.23
N ARG A 227 13.64 16.89 -9.96
CA ARG A 227 14.11 15.59 -10.41
C ARG A 227 14.75 14.82 -9.26
N LYS A 228 14.34 13.57 -9.08
CA LYS A 228 14.97 12.64 -8.14
C LYS A 228 15.67 11.53 -8.90
N GLU A 229 16.90 11.24 -8.50
CA GLU A 229 17.71 10.16 -9.06
C GLU A 229 17.86 9.04 -8.04
N PHE A 230 17.78 7.80 -8.53
CA PHE A 230 17.90 6.59 -7.76
C PHE A 230 18.91 5.66 -8.42
N GLU A 231 19.72 5.00 -7.61
CA GLU A 231 20.66 3.96 -8.04
C GLU A 231 20.46 2.74 -7.15
N VAL A 232 20.18 1.59 -7.77
CA VAL A 232 19.95 0.33 -7.06
C VAL A 232 20.75 -0.77 -7.72
N THR A 233 21.35 -1.64 -6.90
CA THR A 233 22.05 -2.83 -7.36
C THR A 233 21.35 -4.05 -6.79
N ALA A 234 21.02 -5.02 -7.64
CA ALA A 234 20.42 -6.27 -7.21
C ALA A 234 21.16 -7.47 -7.81
N PRO A 235 21.28 -8.59 -7.05
CA PRO A 235 21.80 -9.82 -7.60
C PRO A 235 20.86 -10.28 -8.74
N PHE A 236 21.43 -10.59 -9.89
CA PHE A 236 20.67 -11.05 -11.05
C PHE A 236 21.44 -12.12 -11.79
N SER A 237 20.73 -13.18 -12.16
CA SER A 237 21.26 -14.22 -13.04
C SER A 237 20.32 -14.36 -14.23
N PHE A 238 20.90 -14.46 -15.42
CA PHE A 238 20.11 -14.70 -16.62
C PHE A 238 19.39 -16.05 -16.52
N PRO A 239 18.13 -16.14 -16.97
CA PRO A 239 17.45 -17.42 -17.11
C PRO A 239 18.32 -18.42 -17.87
N SER A 240 18.28 -19.70 -17.47
CA SER A 240 19.15 -20.72 -18.06
C SER A 240 18.99 -20.80 -19.59
N GLY A 241 20.11 -20.58 -20.30
CA GLY A 241 20.17 -20.59 -21.76
C GLY A 241 19.87 -19.24 -22.43
N ASP A 242 19.67 -18.19 -21.67
CA ASP A 242 19.48 -16.84 -22.19
C ASP A 242 20.77 -16.02 -22.06
N GLU A 243 21.22 -15.40 -23.16
CA GLU A 243 22.38 -14.48 -23.19
C GLU A 243 21.97 -13.01 -22.96
N LYS A 244 20.65 -12.77 -22.87
CA LYS A 244 20.06 -11.45 -22.69
C LYS A 244 18.72 -11.52 -21.97
N SER A 245 18.34 -10.42 -21.34
CA SER A 245 17.02 -10.21 -20.72
C SER A 245 16.59 -8.78 -21.02
N TYR A 246 15.27 -8.54 -20.99
CA TYR A 246 14.74 -7.19 -21.11
C TYR A 246 14.22 -6.72 -19.77
N PHE A 247 14.41 -5.44 -19.48
CA PHE A 247 14.01 -4.81 -18.23
C PHE A 247 13.20 -3.55 -18.48
N ARG A 248 12.25 -3.25 -17.59
CA ARG A 248 11.55 -1.97 -17.58
C ARG A 248 11.19 -1.57 -16.16
N ILE A 249 10.87 -0.29 -16.00
CA ILE A 249 10.36 0.26 -14.76
C ILE A 249 8.88 0.60 -14.97
N GLU A 250 8.03 0.09 -14.09
CA GLU A 250 6.65 0.53 -13.93
C GLU A 250 6.61 1.58 -12.81
N LEU A 251 6.00 2.72 -13.08
CA LEU A 251 5.79 3.78 -12.11
C LEU A 251 4.29 3.99 -11.94
N GLN A 252 3.81 3.89 -10.70
CA GLN A 252 2.45 4.25 -10.34
C GLN A 252 2.49 5.62 -9.65
N ARG A 253 1.72 6.58 -10.16
CA ARG A 253 1.34 7.80 -9.43
C ARG A 253 0.06 7.50 -8.69
N ILE A 254 0.09 7.57 -7.37
CA ILE A 254 -0.97 7.13 -6.47
C ILE A 254 -1.33 8.25 -5.50
N SER A 255 -2.54 8.19 -4.97
CA SER A 255 -2.94 9.15 -3.94
C SER A 255 -2.14 8.92 -2.64
N PRO A 256 -1.72 9.97 -1.91
CA PRO A 256 -0.91 9.83 -0.69
C PRO A 256 -1.54 8.94 0.39
N GLU A 257 -2.87 8.86 0.42
CA GLU A 257 -3.63 8.03 1.35
C GLU A 257 -3.29 6.55 1.19
N ARG A 258 -3.05 6.07 -0.03
CA ARG A 258 -2.65 4.67 -0.24
C ARG A 258 -1.32 4.39 0.41
N LEU A 259 -0.34 5.26 0.20
CA LEU A 259 1.01 5.06 0.70
C LEU A 259 1.06 5.14 2.24
N ARG A 260 0.34 6.10 2.84
CA ARG A 260 0.17 6.19 4.30
C ARG A 260 -0.53 4.97 4.88
N TYR A 261 -1.51 4.41 4.16
CA TYR A 261 -2.20 3.18 4.57
C TYR A 261 -1.26 1.97 4.63
N GLU A 262 -0.45 1.77 3.60
CA GLU A 262 0.51 0.65 3.55
C GLU A 262 1.59 0.76 4.64
N ILE A 263 2.10 1.96 4.91
CA ILE A 263 3.02 2.17 6.04
C ILE A 263 2.33 1.75 7.35
N ALA A 264 1.10 2.20 7.58
CA ALA A 264 0.36 1.85 8.78
C ALA A 264 0.14 0.32 8.91
N CYS A 265 -0.13 -0.36 7.79
CA CYS A 265 -0.25 -1.82 7.74
C CYS A 265 1.08 -2.52 8.06
N ASN A 266 2.19 -2.04 7.49
CA ASN A 266 3.54 -2.56 7.74
C ASN A 266 3.97 -2.34 9.20
N ASP A 267 3.75 -1.14 9.74
CA ASP A 267 4.05 -0.80 11.15
C ASP A 267 3.25 -1.68 12.11
N LYS A 268 1.96 -1.92 11.80
CA LYS A 268 1.14 -2.86 12.55
C LYS A 268 1.70 -4.29 12.51
N SER A 269 2.09 -4.77 11.33
CA SER A 269 2.59 -6.14 11.15
C SER A 269 3.95 -6.38 11.83
N SER A 270 4.76 -5.33 11.94
CA SER A 270 6.11 -5.39 12.52
C SER A 270 6.14 -5.11 14.02
N ASN A 271 5.05 -4.60 14.61
CA ASN A 271 4.96 -4.31 16.04
C ASN A 271 4.76 -5.57 16.89
N VAL A 272 5.84 -6.32 17.11
CA VAL A 272 5.88 -7.50 17.97
C VAL A 272 5.44 -7.19 19.40
N LEU A 273 5.75 -5.99 19.92
CA LEU A 273 5.34 -5.55 21.26
C LEU A 273 3.83 -5.34 21.36
N GLY A 274 3.23 -4.83 20.28
CA GLY A 274 1.78 -4.75 20.13
C GLY A 274 1.12 -6.12 20.06
N PHE A 275 1.73 -7.06 19.32
CA PHE A 275 1.28 -8.45 19.26
C PHE A 275 1.30 -9.15 20.63
N ILE A 276 2.30 -8.88 21.48
CA ILE A 276 2.39 -9.44 22.84
C ILE A 276 1.71 -8.56 23.92
N GLY A 277 0.95 -7.53 23.52
CA GLY A 277 0.16 -6.70 24.44
C GLY A 277 0.98 -5.74 25.33
N LEU A 278 2.25 -5.52 25.01
CA LEU A 278 3.16 -4.62 25.74
C LEU A 278 3.23 -3.22 25.15
N ALA A 279 2.60 -2.99 24.00
CA ALA A 279 2.42 -1.68 23.40
C ALA A 279 1.01 -1.58 22.79
N PRO A 280 0.40 -0.39 22.73
CA PRO A 280 -0.84 -0.24 22.00
C PRO A 280 -0.59 -0.48 20.50
N VAL A 281 -1.42 -1.34 19.89
CA VAL A 281 -1.49 -1.51 18.42
C VAL A 281 -2.25 -0.29 17.86
N THR A 282 -1.62 0.89 17.88
CA THR A 282 -2.28 2.14 17.52
C THR A 282 -1.51 2.90 16.44
N PHE A 283 -1.90 2.66 15.19
CA PHE A 283 -2.41 3.66 14.23
C PHE A 283 -2.76 2.89 12.95
N ALA A 284 -4.04 2.67 12.69
CA ALA A 284 -4.48 2.27 11.34
C ALA A 284 -4.88 3.57 10.65
N TYR A 285 -4.13 3.97 9.62
CA TYR A 285 -4.54 5.09 8.79
C TYR A 285 -5.94 4.82 8.22
N THR A 286 -6.79 5.84 8.18
CA THR A 286 -8.05 5.75 7.46
C THR A 286 -8.46 7.10 6.88
N ASN A 287 -8.96 7.08 5.64
CA ASN A 287 -9.68 8.19 5.02
C ASN A 287 -11.17 7.87 4.83
N VAL A 288 -11.68 6.87 5.56
CA VAL A 288 -13.06 6.41 5.50
C VAL A 288 -13.83 7.01 6.67
N SER A 289 -14.77 7.91 6.39
CA SER A 289 -15.68 8.45 7.39
C SER A 289 -16.78 7.43 7.69
N GLY A 290 -17.09 7.17 8.96
CA GLY A 290 -18.12 6.19 9.36
C GLY A 290 -17.70 4.73 9.21
N GLY A 291 -16.41 4.47 8.95
CA GLY A 291 -15.83 3.14 8.81
C GLY A 291 -14.33 3.16 9.08
N SER A 292 -13.61 2.21 8.50
CA SER A 292 -12.14 2.08 8.57
C SER A 292 -11.59 1.62 7.22
N GLY A 293 -10.26 1.70 7.04
CA GLY A 293 -9.57 1.33 5.79
C GLY A 293 -9.21 2.53 4.91
N CYS A 294 -8.85 2.27 3.66
CA CYS A 294 -8.40 3.27 2.71
C CYS A 294 -9.14 3.12 1.37
N PHE A 295 -9.71 4.21 0.87
CA PHE A 295 -10.10 4.30 -0.53
C PHE A 295 -9.18 5.25 -1.26
N SER A 296 -8.52 4.76 -2.30
CA SER A 296 -7.44 5.47 -2.97
C SER A 296 -7.56 5.36 -4.49
N SER A 297 -6.64 6.02 -5.20
CA SER A 297 -6.58 5.94 -6.64
C SER A 297 -5.14 5.88 -7.14
N GLY A 298 -4.98 5.47 -8.40
CA GLY A 298 -3.69 5.41 -9.05
C GLY A 298 -3.76 5.54 -10.56
N ASN A 299 -2.61 5.85 -11.13
CA ASN A 299 -2.38 5.86 -12.56
C ASN A 299 -0.99 5.30 -12.84
N SER A 300 -0.89 4.32 -13.73
CA SER A 300 0.34 3.60 -13.98
C SER A 300 0.89 3.88 -15.36
N GLY A 301 2.21 3.91 -15.46
CA GLY A 301 2.96 4.05 -16.70
C GLY A 301 4.24 3.23 -16.60
N TYR A 302 4.95 3.11 -17.72
CA TYR A 302 6.17 2.32 -17.77
C TYR A 302 7.17 2.90 -18.75
N THR A 303 8.44 2.54 -18.55
CA THR A 303 9.49 2.73 -19.56
C THR A 303 9.37 1.68 -20.66
N ASP A 304 9.97 1.97 -21.81
CA ASP A 304 10.26 0.94 -22.81
C ASP A 304 11.11 -0.19 -22.22
N TRP A 305 11.00 -1.36 -22.83
CA TRP A 305 11.87 -2.50 -22.55
C TRP A 305 13.31 -2.21 -22.99
N THR A 306 14.25 -2.28 -22.06
CA THR A 306 15.68 -2.15 -22.31
C THR A 306 16.35 -3.52 -22.35
N GLU A 307 17.03 -3.83 -23.45
CA GLU A 307 17.84 -5.04 -23.57
C GLU A 307 19.12 -4.92 -22.75
N VAL A 308 19.41 -5.95 -21.95
CA VAL A 308 20.67 -6.11 -21.23
C VAL A 308 21.23 -7.48 -21.58
N VAL A 309 22.50 -7.50 -21.98
CA VAL A 309 23.24 -8.70 -22.38
C VAL A 309 24.18 -9.13 -21.25
N SER A 310 24.43 -10.43 -21.14
CA SER A 310 25.50 -10.93 -20.26
C SER A 310 26.86 -10.43 -20.76
N GLU A 311 27.71 -9.96 -19.84
CA GLU A 311 29.12 -9.63 -20.14
C GLU A 311 29.94 -10.86 -20.56
#